data_AF-A0A959C6F3-F1
#
_entry.id   AF-A0A959C6F3-F1
#
_cell.length_a   1.000
_cell.length_b   1.000
_cell.length_c   1.000
_cell.angle_alpha   90.00
_cell.angle_beta   90.00
_cell.angle_gamma   90.00
#
_symmetry.space_group_name_H-M   'P 1'
#
loop_
_entity.id
_entity.type
_entity.pdbx_description
1 polymer ?
#
loop_
_entity_poly.entity_id
_entity_poly.type
_entity_poly.pdbx_seq_one_letter_code
_entity_poly.pdbx_strand_id
1 'polypeptide(L)'
;MKVRQFIPAILFGIGVLFFASCDLGGDNPPITQNDYSKGVFVVNEGPFGGTGTITWYNPDNGEAVQDVFGIENGGTLGQFAISLAFHNGKGYICVTSVNLLVVVDQTTFRFLDTIGGLIQPRFFQAIDDDYAYVSQWGKDGIDGSVAKIDLKTNQIVKVIPTGKGPEKMFLKD
;
A
#
# COMPACT_ATOMS: atom_id res chain seq x y z
N MET A 1 39.82 56.00 -11.19
CA MET A 1 38.64 55.95 -12.07
C MET A 1 37.72 54.83 -11.63
N LYS A 2 36.45 55.13 -11.37
CA LYS A 2 35.36 54.17 -11.08
C LYS A 2 34.69 53.76 -12.41
N VAL A 3 34.38 52.48 -12.64
CA VAL A 3 33.22 51.95 -13.41
C VAL A 3 33.04 50.48 -12.97
N ARG A 4 32.11 50.15 -12.06
CA ARG A 4 30.66 49.79 -12.17
C ARG A 4 30.35 48.39 -12.76
N GLN A 5 29.57 47.67 -11.95
CA GLN A 5 29.01 46.32 -12.00
C GLN A 5 28.25 45.95 -13.28
N PHE A 6 28.21 44.64 -13.61
CA PHE A 6 27.01 43.96 -14.13
C PHE A 6 26.99 42.48 -13.70
N ILE A 7 25.95 42.10 -12.95
CA ILE A 7 25.50 40.72 -12.69
C ILE A 7 24.38 40.44 -13.70
N PRO A 8 24.28 39.21 -14.23
CA PRO A 8 23.02 38.50 -14.03
C PRO A 8 23.27 37.07 -13.56
N ALA A 9 22.67 36.76 -12.41
CA ALA A 9 22.37 35.42 -11.97
C ALA A 9 21.24 34.87 -12.83
N ILE A 10 21.45 33.72 -13.47
CA ILE A 10 20.37 32.86 -13.96
C ILE A 10 20.68 31.46 -13.46
N LEU A 11 20.19 31.18 -12.25
CA LEU A 11 20.09 29.85 -11.67
C LEU A 11 18.81 29.23 -12.25
N PHE A 12 18.89 28.55 -13.38
CA PHE A 12 17.75 27.83 -13.95
C PHE A 12 17.70 26.44 -13.33
N GLY A 13 17.05 26.35 -12.15
CA GLY A 13 16.73 25.08 -11.51
C GLY A 13 15.66 24.35 -12.30
N ILE A 14 16.06 23.35 -13.09
CA ILE A 14 15.14 22.35 -13.63
C ILE A 14 15.04 21.24 -12.60
N GLY A 15 14.14 21.43 -11.63
CA GLY A 15 13.63 20.34 -10.82
C GLY A 15 12.69 19.52 -11.69
N VAL A 16 13.19 18.44 -12.30
CA VAL A 16 12.34 17.44 -12.92
C VAL A 16 11.62 16.70 -11.78
N LEU A 17 10.40 17.15 -11.48
CA LEU A 17 9.45 16.37 -10.70
C LEU A 17 9.03 15.18 -11.56
N PHE A 18 9.73 14.05 -11.39
CA PHE A 18 9.27 12.76 -11.90
C PHE A 18 8.05 12.34 -11.08
N PHE A 19 6.85 12.71 -11.52
CA PHE A 19 5.63 12.04 -11.09
C PHE A 19 5.59 10.67 -11.79
N ALA A 20 6.25 9.69 -11.20
CA ALA A 20 6.01 8.29 -11.53
C ALA A 20 4.60 7.93 -11.01
N SER A 21 3.58 8.15 -11.82
CA SER A 21 2.25 7.62 -11.55
C SER A 21 2.29 6.12 -11.82
N CYS A 22 2.42 5.32 -10.76
CA CYS A 22 2.10 3.90 -10.87
C CYS A 22 0.58 3.81 -11.02
N ASP A 23 0.13 3.40 -12.20
CA ASP A 23 -1.27 3.14 -12.45
C ASP A 23 -1.65 1.78 -11.85
N LEU A 24 -2.27 1.82 -10.68
CA LEU A 24 -2.78 0.65 -9.98
C LEU A 24 -4.22 0.31 -10.40
N GLY A 25 -4.87 1.16 -11.21
CA GLY A 25 -6.23 0.99 -11.68
C GLY A 25 -6.31 1.36 -13.15
N GLY A 26 -6.05 0.39 -14.02
CA GLY A 26 -5.94 0.60 -15.46
C GLY A 26 -7.15 1.31 -16.06
N ASP A 27 -6.93 1.99 -17.19
CA ASP A 27 -7.88 2.89 -17.87
C ASP A 27 -9.26 2.30 -18.23
N ASN A 28 -9.48 0.99 -18.08
CA ASN A 28 -10.75 0.31 -18.33
C ASN A 28 -10.98 -0.85 -17.35
N PRO A 29 -11.52 -0.61 -16.15
CA PRO A 29 -11.88 -1.70 -15.24
C PRO A 29 -12.95 -2.60 -15.88
N PRO A 30 -12.95 -3.93 -15.61
CA PRO A 30 -13.97 -4.83 -16.12
C PRO A 30 -15.37 -4.35 -15.73
N ILE A 31 -16.31 -4.38 -16.69
CA ILE A 31 -17.69 -3.91 -16.49
C ILE A 31 -18.48 -4.85 -15.56
N THR A 32 -18.05 -6.11 -15.45
CA THR A 32 -18.59 -7.09 -14.51
C THR A 32 -18.00 -6.88 -13.13
N GLN A 33 -18.83 -6.48 -12.18
CA GLN A 33 -18.45 -6.37 -10.78
C GLN A 33 -18.63 -7.75 -10.12
N ASN A 34 -17.52 -8.43 -9.84
CA ASN A 34 -17.54 -9.66 -9.07
C ASN A 34 -17.76 -9.34 -7.58
N ASP A 35 -18.33 -10.29 -6.82
CA ASP A 35 -18.56 -10.18 -5.39
C ASP A 35 -17.66 -11.17 -4.64
N TYR A 36 -16.68 -10.62 -3.93
CA TYR A 36 -15.70 -11.35 -3.11
C TYR A 36 -16.00 -11.28 -1.60
N SER A 37 -17.17 -10.77 -1.20
CA SER A 37 -17.53 -10.54 0.20
C SER A 37 -17.58 -11.80 1.07
N LYS A 38 -17.71 -12.98 0.45
CA LYS A 38 -17.80 -14.28 1.13
C LYS A 38 -16.76 -15.25 0.60
N GLY A 39 -15.63 -15.34 1.29
CA GLY A 39 -14.60 -16.31 0.97
C GLY A 39 -13.39 -16.17 1.87
N VAL A 40 -12.34 -16.90 1.49
CA VAL A 40 -11.02 -16.83 2.12
C VAL A 40 -10.07 -16.15 1.15
N PHE A 41 -9.33 -15.16 1.64
CA PHE A 41 -8.27 -14.53 0.86
C PHE A 41 -6.92 -15.16 1.21
N VAL A 42 -6.11 -15.46 0.19
CA VAL A 42 -4.73 -15.92 0.32
C VAL A 42 -3.83 -14.84 -0.24
N VAL A 43 -2.88 -14.38 0.58
CA VAL A 43 -1.86 -13.41 0.19
C VAL A 43 -0.66 -14.18 -0.35
N ASN A 44 -0.31 -13.93 -1.61
CA ASN A 44 0.86 -14.52 -2.25
C ASN A 44 1.94 -13.46 -2.41
N GLU A 45 3.09 -13.67 -1.77
CA GLU A 45 4.21 -12.73 -1.77
C GLU A 45 4.77 -12.46 -3.18
N GLY A 46 4.73 -13.48 -4.05
CA GLY A 46 5.29 -13.44 -5.39
C GLY A 46 6.80 -13.74 -5.41
N PRO A 47 7.37 -14.01 -6.58
CA PRO A 47 8.78 -14.36 -6.71
C PRO A 47 9.70 -13.12 -6.74
N PHE A 48 11.01 -13.35 -6.66
CA PHE A 48 12.00 -12.33 -6.97
C PHE A 48 11.85 -11.85 -8.44
N GLY A 49 11.56 -10.56 -8.65
CA GLY A 49 11.34 -9.97 -9.98
C GLY A 49 9.92 -10.15 -10.54
N GLY A 50 8.98 -10.67 -9.75
CA GLY A 50 7.55 -10.75 -10.11
C GLY A 50 6.67 -9.86 -9.24
N THR A 51 5.35 -10.06 -9.34
CA THR A 51 4.34 -9.39 -8.50
C THR A 51 3.76 -10.37 -7.48
N GLY A 52 3.45 -9.85 -6.29
CA GLY A 52 2.53 -10.52 -5.38
C GLY A 52 1.11 -10.46 -5.93
N THR A 53 0.28 -11.39 -5.49
CA THR A 53 -1.13 -11.52 -5.90
C THR A 53 -2.01 -11.86 -4.71
N ILE A 54 -3.30 -11.60 -4.84
CA ILE A 54 -4.30 -12.07 -3.88
C ILE A 54 -5.16 -13.12 -4.57
N THR A 55 -5.31 -14.28 -3.95
CA THR A 55 -6.27 -15.30 -4.36
C THR A 55 -7.52 -15.18 -3.51
N TRP A 56 -8.69 -15.26 -4.12
CA TRP A 56 -9.94 -15.48 -3.41
C TRP A 56 -10.40 -16.93 -3.58
N TYR A 57 -10.88 -17.53 -2.51
CA TYR A 57 -11.37 -18.91 -2.48
C TYR A 57 -12.75 -18.98 -1.84
N ASN A 58 -13.68 -19.64 -2.54
CA ASN A 58 -15.00 -19.95 -2.03
C ASN A 58 -15.02 -21.35 -1.39
N PRO A 59 -15.18 -21.46 -0.06
CA PRO A 59 -15.19 -22.76 0.62
C PRO A 59 -16.46 -23.58 0.36
N ASP A 60 -17.55 -22.97 -0.11
CA ASP A 60 -18.83 -23.66 -0.31
C ASP A 60 -18.83 -24.50 -1.59
N ASN A 61 -18.17 -24.03 -2.65
CA ASN A 61 -18.12 -24.69 -3.96
C ASN A 61 -16.70 -25.06 -4.45
N GLY A 62 -15.67 -24.64 -3.72
CA GLY A 62 -14.26 -24.90 -4.06
C GLY A 62 -13.69 -24.03 -5.17
N GLU A 63 -14.41 -23.01 -5.62
CA GLU A 63 -13.94 -22.07 -6.63
C GLU A 63 -12.77 -21.23 -6.10
N ALA A 64 -11.75 -21.04 -6.93
CA ALA A 64 -10.62 -20.18 -6.62
C ALA A 64 -10.37 -19.20 -7.77
N VAL A 65 -10.37 -17.91 -7.44
CA VAL A 65 -10.04 -16.82 -8.37
C VAL A 65 -8.64 -16.33 -8.01
N GLN A 66 -7.69 -16.62 -8.89
CA GLN A 66 -6.30 -16.19 -8.73
C GLN A 66 -6.14 -14.75 -9.21
N ASP A 67 -5.28 -13.99 -8.51
CA ASP A 67 -4.97 -12.60 -8.85
C ASP A 67 -6.21 -11.69 -8.99
N VAL A 68 -7.06 -11.68 -7.96
CA VAL A 68 -8.27 -10.84 -7.95
C VAL A 68 -7.94 -9.35 -8.13
N PHE A 69 -6.79 -8.88 -7.65
CA PHE A 69 -6.40 -7.49 -7.88
C PHE A 69 -6.15 -7.22 -9.37
N GLY A 70 -5.37 -8.06 -10.04
CA GLY A 70 -5.10 -7.92 -11.47
C GLY A 70 -6.36 -8.05 -12.32
N ILE A 71 -7.26 -8.98 -11.97
CA ILE A 71 -8.55 -9.14 -12.65
C ILE A 71 -9.39 -7.86 -12.54
N GLU A 72 -9.58 -7.33 -11.34
CA GLU A 72 -10.52 -6.22 -11.10
C GLU A 72 -9.98 -4.85 -11.50
N ASN A 73 -8.66 -4.70 -11.58
CA ASN A 73 -8.01 -3.41 -11.74
C ASN A 73 -7.12 -3.32 -12.99
N GLY A 74 -6.87 -4.42 -13.71
CA GLY A 74 -5.98 -4.43 -14.88
C GLY A 74 -4.52 -4.08 -14.60
N GLY A 75 -4.13 -4.06 -13.32
CA GLY A 75 -2.80 -3.67 -12.83
C GLY A 75 -2.13 -4.76 -12.01
N THR A 76 -1.02 -4.42 -11.35
CA THR A 76 -0.29 -5.35 -10.46
C THR A 76 -0.09 -4.72 -9.09
N LEU A 77 -0.14 -5.51 -8.02
CA LEU A 77 0.11 -5.01 -6.66
C LEU A 77 1.56 -4.56 -6.45
N GLY A 78 2.48 -5.11 -7.24
CA GLY A 78 3.91 -4.99 -7.01
C GLY A 78 4.45 -6.15 -6.20
N GLN A 79 5.76 -6.16 -6.01
CA GLN A 79 6.46 -7.28 -5.43
C GLN A 79 6.31 -7.34 -3.90
N PHE A 80 6.25 -8.54 -3.33
CA PHE A 80 6.18 -8.75 -1.88
C PHE A 80 4.91 -8.19 -1.24
N ALA A 81 3.76 -8.72 -1.66
CA ALA A 81 2.51 -8.56 -0.91
C ALA A 81 2.60 -9.38 0.37
N ILE A 82 2.64 -8.73 1.53
CA ILE A 82 2.95 -9.39 2.82
C ILE A 82 1.71 -9.73 3.63
N SER A 83 0.73 -8.83 3.65
CA SER A 83 -0.47 -9.04 4.45
C SER A 83 -1.67 -8.32 3.85
N LEU A 84 -2.85 -8.81 4.20
CA LEU A 84 -4.15 -8.22 3.91
C LEU A 84 -4.96 -8.21 5.21
N ALA A 85 -5.55 -7.07 5.52
CA ALA A 85 -6.50 -6.92 6.62
C ALA A 85 -7.73 -6.17 6.12
N PHE A 86 -8.89 -6.48 6.71
CA PHE A 86 -10.15 -5.80 6.39
C PHE A 86 -10.59 -4.92 7.55
N HIS A 87 -11.08 -3.73 7.23
CA HIS A 87 -11.67 -2.82 8.19
C HIS A 87 -12.62 -1.86 7.48
N ASN A 88 -13.83 -1.68 8.03
CA ASN A 88 -14.84 -0.73 7.53
C ASN A 88 -15.10 -0.79 6.01
N GLY A 89 -15.28 -2.01 5.47
CA GLY A 89 -15.60 -2.24 4.05
C GLY A 89 -14.40 -2.06 3.11
N LYS A 90 -13.19 -1.91 3.63
CA LYS A 90 -11.96 -1.77 2.86
C LYS A 90 -10.99 -2.90 3.16
N GLY A 91 -10.26 -3.34 2.14
CA GLY A 91 -9.08 -4.19 2.27
C GLY A 91 -7.81 -3.34 2.24
N TYR A 92 -6.86 -3.64 3.12
CA TYR A 92 -5.58 -2.97 3.25
C TYR A 92 -4.45 -3.98 3.02
N ILE A 93 -3.76 -3.84 1.89
CA ILE A 93 -2.72 -4.77 1.45
C ILE A 93 -1.35 -4.12 1.67
N CYS A 94 -0.51 -4.70 2.52
CA CYS A 94 0.88 -4.24 2.67
C CYS A 94 1.74 -4.76 1.52
N VAL A 95 2.31 -3.86 0.71
CA VAL A 95 3.26 -4.22 -0.35
C VAL A 95 4.62 -3.62 -0.03
N THR A 96 5.55 -4.48 0.39
CA THR A 96 6.82 -4.04 0.98
C THR A 96 7.75 -3.38 -0.04
N SER A 97 7.87 -3.93 -1.26
CA SER A 97 8.86 -3.44 -2.24
C SER A 97 8.62 -2.01 -2.70
N VAL A 98 7.36 -1.59 -2.77
CA VAL A 98 6.93 -0.25 -3.20
C VAL A 98 6.66 0.69 -2.03
N ASN A 99 6.79 0.21 -0.79
CA ASN A 99 6.55 1.00 0.43
C ASN A 99 5.13 1.58 0.53
N LEU A 100 4.11 0.80 0.15
CA LEU A 100 2.71 1.23 0.14
C LEU A 100 1.82 0.27 0.93
N LEU A 101 0.74 0.83 1.46
CA LEU A 101 -0.51 0.08 1.64
C LEU A 101 -1.41 0.35 0.44
N VAL A 102 -1.83 -0.70 -0.27
CA VAL A 102 -2.86 -0.61 -1.31
C VAL A 102 -4.22 -0.80 -0.66
N VAL A 103 -5.14 0.13 -0.90
CA VAL A 103 -6.49 0.13 -0.35
C VAL A 103 -7.47 -0.29 -1.44
N VAL A 104 -8.27 -1.31 -1.17
CA VAL A 104 -9.28 -1.85 -2.09
C VAL A 104 -10.66 -1.89 -1.43
N ASP A 105 -11.72 -1.90 -2.24
CA ASP A 105 -13.07 -2.22 -1.77
C ASP A 105 -13.12 -3.69 -1.33
N GLN A 106 -13.64 -3.97 -0.14
CA GLN A 106 -13.69 -5.33 0.40
C GLN A 106 -14.61 -6.26 -0.41
N THR A 107 -15.64 -5.72 -1.03
CA THR A 107 -16.65 -6.49 -1.78
C THR A 107 -16.16 -6.76 -3.19
N THR A 108 -15.66 -5.74 -3.88
CA THR A 108 -15.34 -5.84 -5.32
C THR A 108 -13.85 -5.99 -5.59
N PHE A 109 -12.99 -5.84 -4.58
CA PHE A 109 -11.54 -5.81 -4.71
C PHE A 109 -10.98 -4.74 -5.67
N ARG A 110 -11.80 -3.72 -5.97
CA ARG A 110 -11.38 -2.59 -6.81
C ARG A 110 -10.51 -1.63 -5.99
N PHE A 111 -9.47 -1.13 -6.63
CA PHE A 111 -8.58 -0.11 -6.10
C PHE A 111 -9.36 1.12 -5.67
N LEU A 112 -9.06 1.61 -4.47
CA LEU A 112 -9.64 2.83 -3.90
C LEU A 112 -8.59 3.92 -3.71
N ASP A 113 -7.44 3.56 -3.12
CA ASP A 113 -6.38 4.52 -2.78
C ASP A 113 -5.07 3.81 -2.42
N THR A 114 -4.03 4.59 -2.13
CA THR A 114 -2.79 4.12 -1.49
C THR A 114 -2.48 4.94 -0.24
N ILE A 115 -1.88 4.31 0.75
CA ILE A 115 -1.22 4.98 1.88
C ILE A 115 0.29 4.86 1.69
N GLY A 116 0.94 5.99 1.40
CA GLY A 116 2.38 6.08 1.18
C GLY A 116 3.17 6.63 2.37
N GLY A 117 4.47 6.86 2.18
CA GLY A 117 5.38 7.37 3.22
C GLY A 117 5.83 6.33 4.24
N LEU A 118 5.49 5.05 4.00
CA LEU A 118 5.91 3.91 4.81
C LEU A 118 7.33 3.46 4.42
N ILE A 119 7.94 2.60 5.23
CA ILE A 119 9.25 2.02 4.92
C ILE A 119 9.27 0.53 5.27
N GLN A 120 9.16 -0.30 4.25
CA GLN A 120 8.99 -1.75 4.34
C GLN A 120 7.80 -2.15 5.24
N PRO A 121 6.56 -1.77 4.89
CA PRO A 121 5.37 -2.09 5.67
C PRO A 121 5.12 -3.60 5.75
N ARG A 122 4.59 -4.07 6.89
CA ARG A 122 4.42 -5.48 7.24
C ARG A 122 2.97 -5.84 7.52
N PHE A 123 2.38 -5.27 8.57
CA PHE A 123 1.01 -5.58 9.00
C PHE A 123 0.23 -4.32 9.34
N PHE A 124 -1.01 -4.25 8.85
CA PHE A 124 -2.02 -3.28 9.23
C PHE A 124 -2.83 -3.78 10.42
N GLN A 125 -3.10 -2.90 11.39
CA GLN A 125 -3.98 -3.16 12.54
C GLN A 125 -4.83 -1.91 12.78
N ALA A 126 -6.12 -1.98 12.46
CA ALA A 126 -7.08 -0.95 12.86
C ALA A 126 -7.17 -0.89 14.39
N ILE A 127 -7.28 0.32 14.93
CA ILE A 127 -7.45 0.60 16.36
C ILE A 127 -8.89 1.02 16.64
N ASP A 128 -9.42 1.87 15.77
CA ASP A 128 -10.81 2.33 15.74
C ASP A 128 -11.15 2.76 14.30
N ASP A 129 -12.32 3.38 14.11
CA ASP A 129 -12.78 3.86 12.80
C ASP A 129 -11.93 5.01 12.22
N ASP A 130 -11.15 5.69 13.06
CA ASP A 130 -10.38 6.88 12.71
C ASP A 130 -8.89 6.57 12.51
N TYR A 131 -8.34 5.58 13.21
CA TYR A 131 -6.91 5.32 13.24
C TYR A 131 -6.55 3.84 13.11
N ALA A 132 -5.42 3.62 12.44
CA ALA A 132 -4.75 2.33 12.38
C ALA A 132 -3.26 2.46 12.66
N TYR A 133 -2.63 1.33 12.96
CA TYR A 133 -1.19 1.17 13.01
C TYR A 133 -0.71 0.28 11.87
N VAL A 134 0.45 0.61 11.32
CA VAL A 134 1.18 -0.23 10.35
C VAL A 134 2.57 -0.50 10.90
N SER A 135 2.90 -1.77 11.15
CA SER A 135 4.27 -2.16 11.48
C SER A 135 5.15 -2.11 10.25
N GLN A 136 6.39 -1.66 10.42
CA GLN A 136 7.30 -1.47 9.31
C GLN A 136 8.76 -1.70 9.74
N TRP A 137 9.53 -2.35 8.87
CA TRP A 137 10.90 -2.76 9.16
C TRP A 137 11.93 -1.62 9.09
N GLY A 138 11.56 -0.46 8.53
CA GLY A 138 12.53 0.62 8.32
C GLY A 138 13.44 0.32 7.12
N LYS A 139 14.47 1.15 6.91
CA LYS A 139 15.29 1.07 5.68
C LYS A 139 16.19 -0.17 5.65
N ASP A 140 16.63 -0.63 6.82
CA ASP A 140 17.65 -1.67 6.99
C ASP A 140 17.16 -2.89 7.77
N GLY A 141 15.89 -2.90 8.18
CA GLY A 141 15.31 -3.96 9.01
C GLY A 141 15.74 -3.90 10.47
N ILE A 142 16.58 -2.94 10.88
CA ILE A 142 17.09 -2.77 12.25
C ILE A 142 16.29 -1.67 12.95
N ASP A 143 16.12 -0.52 12.30
CA ASP A 143 15.40 0.63 12.84
C ASP A 143 13.89 0.55 12.52
N GLY A 144 13.26 -0.52 13.02
CA GLY A 144 11.83 -0.75 12.84
C GLY A 144 10.95 0.21 13.65
N SER A 145 9.72 0.40 13.18
CA SER A 145 8.75 1.30 13.80
C SER A 145 7.30 0.86 13.54
N VAL A 146 6.37 1.56 14.16
CA VAL A 146 4.95 1.50 13.89
C VAL A 146 4.47 2.89 13.45
N ALA A 147 3.86 2.98 12.27
CA ALA A 147 3.25 4.20 11.74
C ALA A 147 1.79 4.28 12.16
N LYS A 148 1.36 5.38 12.76
CA LYS A 148 -0.05 5.72 13.00
C LYS A 148 -0.62 6.38 11.76
N ILE A 149 -1.70 5.81 11.24
CA ILE A 149 -2.41 6.29 10.05
C ILE A 149 -3.75 6.88 10.48
N ASP A 150 -4.08 8.06 9.96
CA ASP A 150 -5.43 8.61 9.96
C ASP A 150 -6.21 8.03 8.77
N LEU A 151 -7.26 7.26 9.05
CA LEU A 151 -8.03 6.50 8.04
C LEU A 151 -9.01 7.36 7.23
N LYS A 152 -9.25 8.61 7.64
CA LYS A 152 -10.07 9.56 6.88
C LYS A 152 -9.26 10.25 5.79
N THR A 153 -7.99 10.50 6.07
CA THR A 153 -7.07 11.20 5.17
C THR A 153 -6.05 10.29 4.49
N ASN A 154 -5.96 9.03 4.93
CA ASN A 154 -4.94 8.07 4.49
C ASN A 154 -3.49 8.59 4.67
N GLN A 155 -3.26 9.42 5.70
CA GLN A 155 -1.95 10.01 6.00
C GLN A 155 -1.32 9.44 7.26
N ILE A 156 0.02 9.35 7.26
CA ILE A 156 0.78 9.05 8.47
C ILE A 156 0.77 10.28 9.39
N VAL A 157 0.25 10.12 10.60
CA VAL A 157 0.19 11.18 11.62
C VAL A 157 1.25 11.04 12.71
N LYS A 158 1.85 9.84 12.85
CA LYS A 158 2.92 9.59 13.83
C LYS A 158 3.75 8.38 13.41
N VAL A 159 5.04 8.38 13.75
CA VAL A 159 5.90 7.18 13.68
C VAL A 159 6.46 6.92 15.06
N ILE A 160 6.35 5.68 15.53
CA ILE A 160 6.76 5.24 16.87
C ILE A 160 7.88 4.20 16.72
N PRO A 161 9.12 4.48 17.16
CA PRO A 161 10.20 3.51 17.12
C PRO A 161 9.89 2.27 17.98
N THR A 162 10.21 1.08 17.46
CA THR A 162 10.06 -0.18 18.21
C THR A 162 11.38 -0.94 18.34
N GLY A 163 12.33 -0.72 17.42
CA GLY A 163 13.50 -1.56 17.24
C GLY A 163 13.27 -2.63 16.17
N LYS A 164 14.11 -3.66 16.16
CA LYS A 164 14.23 -4.61 15.04
C LYS A 164 12.94 -5.41 14.77
N GLY A 165 12.53 -5.44 13.51
CA GLY A 165 11.58 -6.41 12.96
C GLY A 165 10.18 -6.45 13.57
N PRO A 166 9.47 -5.32 13.77
CA PRO A 166 8.07 -5.36 14.17
C PRO A 166 7.24 -6.05 13.08
N GLU A 167 6.40 -6.99 13.47
CA GLU A 167 5.54 -7.78 12.57
C GLU A 167 4.06 -7.62 12.97
N LYS A 168 3.30 -8.71 13.05
CA LYS A 168 1.86 -8.68 13.37
C LYS A 168 1.62 -8.15 14.78
N MET A 169 0.79 -7.12 14.88
CA MET A 169 0.31 -6.56 16.14
C MET A 169 -0.99 -7.24 16.56
N PHE A 170 -1.30 -7.21 17.85
CA PHE A 170 -2.61 -7.57 18.38
C PHE A 170 -3.12 -6.44 19.25
N LEU A 171 -4.41 -6.13 19.14
CA LEU A 171 -5.07 -5.20 20.06
C LEU A 171 -5.50 -5.99 21.30
N LYS A 172 -5.24 -5.45 22.49
CA LYS A 172 -5.66 -6.01 23.76
C LYS A 172 -6.69 -5.09 24.40
N ASP A 173 -7.81 -5.66 24.77
CA ASP A 173 -8.89 -4.99 25.53
C ASP A 173 -8.49 -4.73 27.01
#